data_AF-A0A0Q8VU85-F1
#
_entry.id   AF-A0A0Q8VU85-F1
#
_cell.length_a   1.000
_cell.length_b   1.000
_cell.length_c   1.000
_cell.angle_alpha   90.00
_cell.angle_beta   90.00
_cell.angle_gamma   90.00
#
_symmetry.space_group_name_H-M   'P 1'
#
loop_
_entity.id
_entity.type
_entity.pdbx_description
1 polymer ?
#
loop_
_entity_poly.entity_id
_entity_poly.type
_entity_poly.pdbx_seq_one_letter_code
_entity_poly.pdbx_strand_id
1 'polypeptide(L)'
;MRGTKTSAVLVFASALLLSGCASGGGTPSTAVAGACETLQGALRDVSNGAQNALNAVGSPEEIQAKLEDYSSRAAELAEKADNPDVADALATVDEKLSEAAAFAGTIPINADGEVEPDPDALAEQQASIQEAVDKVKAVCVEPTEPAGY
;
A
#
# COMPACT_ATOMS: atom_id res chain seq x y z
N MET A 1 26.02 -30.31 -23.57
CA MET A 1 26.49 -29.48 -22.44
C MET A 1 25.30 -29.23 -21.55
N ARG A 2 25.27 -29.82 -20.34
CA ARG A 2 24.17 -29.67 -19.37
C ARG A 2 24.51 -28.50 -18.46
N GLY A 3 23.77 -27.39 -18.57
CA GLY A 3 23.91 -26.24 -17.68
C GLY A 3 22.97 -26.37 -16.49
N THR A 4 23.49 -26.80 -15.35
CA THR A 4 22.83 -26.69 -14.05
C THR A 4 22.95 -25.25 -13.56
N LYS A 5 21.84 -24.54 -13.41
CA LYS A 5 21.79 -23.24 -12.72
C LYS A 5 20.99 -23.38 -11.42
N THR A 6 21.77 -23.54 -10.36
CA THR A 6 21.64 -22.95 -9.01
C THR A 6 20.23 -22.69 -8.47
N SER A 7 19.75 -23.60 -7.64
CA SER A 7 18.67 -23.37 -6.67
C SER A 7 19.16 -22.45 -5.55
N ALA A 8 18.56 -21.27 -5.40
CA ALA A 8 18.70 -20.46 -4.20
C ALA A 8 17.62 -20.89 -3.19
N VAL A 9 18.02 -21.65 -2.18
CA VAL A 9 17.21 -21.94 -1.00
C VAL A 9 17.40 -20.77 -0.04
N LEU A 10 16.37 -19.95 0.15
CA LEU A 10 16.33 -18.95 1.22
C LEU A 10 15.66 -19.58 2.45
N VAL A 11 16.46 -20.05 3.40
CA VAL A 11 16.00 -20.37 4.76
C VAL A 11 15.97 -19.07 5.54
N PHE A 12 14.79 -18.46 5.70
CA PHE A 12 14.57 -17.45 6.74
C PHE A 12 14.04 -18.15 7.99
N ALA A 13 14.98 -18.59 8.82
CA ALA A 13 14.74 -18.94 10.20
C ALA A 13 15.22 -17.78 11.07
N SER A 14 14.30 -16.89 11.46
CA SER A 14 14.54 -15.91 12.52
C SER A 14 13.34 -15.87 13.45
N ALA A 15 13.45 -16.69 14.50
CA ALA A 15 13.05 -16.41 15.88
C ALA A 15 11.64 -15.86 16.14
N LEU A 16 10.69 -16.77 16.30
CA LEU A 16 9.61 -16.61 17.26
C LEU A 16 10.14 -16.92 18.68
N LEU A 17 9.94 -15.96 19.60
CA LEU A 17 9.73 -16.11 21.06
C LEU A 17 10.96 -16.22 22.02
N LEU A 18 11.15 -15.24 22.94
CA LEU A 18 10.85 -15.33 24.40
C LEU A 18 11.56 -14.24 25.28
N SER A 19 10.75 -13.42 25.97
CA SER A 19 10.87 -12.95 27.39
C SER A 19 12.07 -12.12 27.92
N GLY A 20 11.79 -10.89 28.42
CA GLY A 20 12.35 -10.43 29.72
C GLY A 20 12.71 -8.93 29.94
N CYS A 21 11.74 -8.12 30.40
CA CYS A 21 11.81 -7.12 31.50
C CYS A 21 12.88 -5.98 31.51
N ALA A 22 12.46 -4.72 31.25
CA ALA A 22 12.36 -3.64 32.25
C ALA A 22 12.15 -2.23 31.63
N SER A 23 11.10 -1.55 32.09
CA SER A 23 10.87 -0.09 32.08
C SER A 23 10.42 0.58 30.77
N GLY A 24 9.10 0.72 30.61
CA GLY A 24 8.46 1.78 29.82
C GLY A 24 8.41 1.56 28.31
N GLY A 25 7.39 0.88 27.81
CA GLY A 25 7.11 0.82 26.38
C GLY A 25 5.75 0.17 26.18
N GLY A 26 4.75 0.97 25.82
CA GLY A 26 3.36 0.53 25.72
C GLY A 26 3.24 -0.66 24.78
N THR A 27 2.69 -1.77 25.28
CA THR A 27 2.18 -2.84 24.44
C THR A 27 1.22 -2.20 23.45
N PRO A 28 1.43 -2.29 22.12
CA PRO A 28 0.43 -1.84 21.17
C PRO A 28 -0.85 -2.57 21.53
N SER A 29 -1.94 -1.81 21.73
CA SER A 29 -3.21 -2.37 22.16
C SER A 29 -3.57 -3.52 21.21
N THR A 30 -3.91 -4.71 21.73
CA THR A 30 -4.17 -5.91 20.91
C THR A 30 -5.24 -5.67 19.82
N ALA A 31 -6.10 -4.67 20.01
CA ALA A 31 -7.07 -4.18 19.03
C ALA A 31 -6.40 -3.49 17.81
N VAL A 32 -5.34 -2.69 18.01
CA VAL A 32 -4.59 -2.02 16.95
C VAL A 32 -3.83 -3.05 16.10
N ALA A 33 -3.22 -4.06 16.75
CA ALA A 33 -2.52 -5.13 16.04
C ALA A 33 -3.47 -5.98 15.17
N GLY A 34 -4.64 -6.36 15.68
CA GLY A 34 -5.65 -7.11 14.91
C GLY A 34 -6.31 -6.30 13.79
N ALA A 35 -6.52 -5.00 14.00
CA ALA A 35 -6.96 -4.08 12.96
C ALA A 35 -5.91 -3.96 11.85
N CYS A 36 -4.63 -3.79 12.20
CA CYS A 36 -3.53 -3.71 11.25
C CYS A 36 -3.28 -4.99 10.45
N GLU A 37 -3.56 -6.17 10.99
CA GLU A 37 -3.44 -7.44 10.26
C GLU A 37 -4.51 -7.55 9.16
N THR A 38 -5.75 -7.14 9.47
CA THR A 38 -6.86 -7.04 8.49
C THR A 38 -6.58 -5.94 7.47
N LEU A 39 -6.05 -4.81 7.94
CA LEU A 39 -5.70 -3.65 7.12
C LEU A 39 -4.57 -3.99 6.14
N GLN A 40 -3.56 -4.73 6.56
CA GLN A 40 -2.45 -5.17 5.69
C GLN A 40 -2.93 -6.05 4.53
N GLY A 41 -3.94 -6.90 4.75
CA GLY A 41 -4.59 -7.66 3.68
C GLY A 41 -5.26 -6.73 2.66
N ALA A 42 -6.08 -5.80 3.15
CA ALA A 42 -6.78 -4.83 2.29
C ALA A 42 -5.81 -3.90 1.53
N LEU A 43 -4.77 -3.40 2.21
CA LEU A 43 -3.71 -2.57 1.61
C LEU A 43 -2.89 -3.33 0.59
N ARG A 44 -2.61 -4.61 0.83
CA ARG A 44 -1.94 -5.47 -0.14
C ARG A 44 -2.80 -5.63 -1.40
N ASP A 45 -4.11 -5.83 -1.24
CA ASP A 45 -5.03 -5.95 -2.37
C ASP A 45 -5.17 -4.62 -3.13
N VAL A 46 -5.26 -3.50 -2.42
CA VAL A 46 -5.29 -2.14 -2.99
C VAL A 46 -3.98 -1.83 -3.73
N SER A 47 -2.83 -2.09 -3.13
CA SER A 47 -1.52 -1.83 -3.73
C SER A 47 -1.28 -2.70 -4.96
N ASN A 48 -1.53 -4.02 -4.86
CA ASN A 48 -1.40 -4.92 -6.00
C ASN A 48 -2.43 -4.58 -7.09
N GLY A 49 -3.65 -4.23 -6.70
CA GLY A 49 -4.72 -3.82 -7.58
C GLY A 49 -4.37 -2.55 -8.37
N ALA A 50 -3.90 -1.52 -7.69
CA ALA A 50 -3.47 -0.26 -8.29
C ALA A 50 -2.27 -0.46 -9.23
N GLN A 51 -1.26 -1.22 -8.80
CA GLN A 51 -0.12 -1.55 -9.68
C GLN A 51 -0.55 -2.37 -10.89
N ASN A 52 -1.46 -3.33 -10.73
CA ASN A 52 -1.99 -4.10 -11.85
C ASN A 52 -2.85 -3.24 -12.78
N ALA A 53 -3.63 -2.28 -12.25
CA ALA A 53 -4.42 -1.35 -13.05
C ALA A 53 -3.52 -0.43 -13.87
N LEU A 54 -2.47 0.13 -13.27
CA LEU A 54 -1.49 0.97 -13.97
C LEU A 54 -0.67 0.21 -15.02
N ASN A 55 -0.48 -1.09 -14.84
CA ASN A 55 0.19 -1.96 -15.81
C ASN A 55 -0.79 -2.64 -16.80
N ALA A 56 -2.11 -2.41 -16.66
CA ALA A 56 -3.09 -3.07 -17.49
C ALA A 56 -3.14 -2.45 -18.89
N VAL A 57 -3.35 -3.30 -19.89
CA VAL A 57 -3.74 -2.86 -21.24
C VAL A 57 -5.26 -2.65 -21.22
N GLY A 58 -5.70 -1.53 -20.67
CA GLY A 58 -7.10 -1.11 -20.59
C GLY A 58 -7.25 0.35 -20.99
N SER A 59 -8.47 0.83 -21.19
CA SER A 59 -8.64 2.25 -21.51
C SER A 59 -8.28 3.14 -20.30
N PRO A 60 -7.84 4.40 -20.52
CA PRO A 60 -7.59 5.36 -19.45
C PRO A 60 -8.75 5.46 -18.44
N GLU A 61 -9.99 5.44 -18.93
CA GLU A 61 -11.22 5.49 -18.11
C GLU A 61 -11.39 4.25 -17.23
N GLU A 62 -11.08 3.06 -17.74
CA GLU A 62 -11.14 1.81 -16.95
C GLU A 62 -10.07 1.78 -15.85
N ILE A 63 -8.88 2.31 -16.14
CA ILE A 63 -7.79 2.43 -15.16
C ILE A 63 -8.17 3.45 -14.08
N GLN A 64 -8.67 4.62 -14.48
CA GLN A 64 -9.16 5.66 -13.59
C GLN A 64 -10.25 5.10 -12.64
N ALA A 65 -11.29 4.47 -13.18
CA ALA A 65 -12.39 3.94 -12.37
C ALA A 65 -11.93 2.88 -11.35
N LYS A 66 -10.95 2.03 -11.70
CA LYS A 66 -10.38 1.06 -10.75
C LYS A 66 -9.60 1.75 -9.64
N LEU A 67 -8.83 2.79 -9.96
CA LEU A 67 -8.07 3.54 -8.96
C LEU A 67 -9.00 4.33 -8.02
N GLU A 68 -10.09 4.90 -8.53
CA GLU A 68 -11.14 5.55 -7.72
C GLU A 68 -11.86 4.57 -6.77
N ASP A 69 -12.12 3.33 -7.21
CA ASP A 69 -12.67 2.28 -6.33
C ASP A 69 -11.70 1.95 -5.18
N TYR A 70 -10.41 1.80 -5.49
CA TYR A 70 -9.39 1.58 -4.45
C TYR A 70 -9.24 2.78 -3.51
N SER A 71 -9.32 4.00 -4.03
CA SER A 71 -9.36 5.25 -3.26
C SER A 71 -10.51 5.22 -2.25
N SER A 72 -11.73 4.99 -2.74
CA SER A 72 -12.94 4.90 -1.91
C SER A 72 -12.81 3.85 -0.80
N ARG A 73 -12.20 2.70 -1.10
CA ARG A 73 -11.93 1.66 -0.09
C ARG A 73 -10.90 2.11 0.95
N ALA A 74 -9.86 2.85 0.57
CA ALA A 74 -8.89 3.41 1.51
C ALA A 74 -9.53 4.46 2.42
N ALA A 75 -10.38 5.33 1.87
CA ALA A 75 -11.15 6.31 2.63
C ALA A 75 -12.10 5.63 3.64
N GLU A 76 -12.85 4.63 3.21
CA GLU A 76 -13.72 3.86 4.11
C GLU A 76 -12.95 3.15 5.25
N LEU A 77 -11.71 2.72 4.99
CA LEU A 77 -10.86 2.14 6.01
C LEU A 77 -10.36 3.20 6.99
N ALA A 78 -10.03 4.40 6.50
CA ALA A 78 -9.63 5.53 7.35
C ALA A 78 -10.75 5.93 8.31
N GLU A 79 -12.00 6.00 7.83
CA GLU A 79 -13.17 6.31 8.67
C GLU A 79 -13.44 5.27 9.76
N LYS A 80 -13.08 4.00 9.51
CA LYS A 80 -13.26 2.89 10.44
C LYS A 80 -12.06 2.67 11.36
N ALA A 81 -10.96 3.42 11.17
CA ALA A 81 -9.75 3.25 11.96
C ALA A 81 -9.89 3.94 13.33
N ASP A 82 -9.77 3.16 14.41
CA ASP A 82 -9.81 3.69 15.77
C ASP A 82 -8.54 4.47 16.15
N ASN A 83 -7.43 4.23 15.44
CA ASN A 83 -6.15 4.92 15.67
C ASN A 83 -6.01 6.08 14.67
N PRO A 84 -5.84 7.33 15.15
CA PRO A 84 -5.72 8.50 14.27
C PRO A 84 -4.50 8.44 13.34
N ASP A 85 -3.37 7.89 13.78
CA ASP A 85 -2.17 7.75 12.94
C ASP A 85 -2.41 6.77 11.79
N VAL A 86 -3.20 5.72 12.04
CA VAL A 86 -3.63 4.76 11.00
C VAL A 86 -4.63 5.41 10.06
N ALA A 87 -5.58 6.19 10.58
CA ALA A 87 -6.56 6.94 9.78
C ALA A 87 -5.86 7.94 8.84
N ASP A 88 -4.91 8.72 9.36
CA ASP A 88 -4.15 9.71 8.59
C ASP A 88 -3.27 9.05 7.51
N ALA A 89 -2.63 7.92 7.85
CA ALA A 89 -1.85 7.16 6.88
C ALA A 89 -2.74 6.57 5.76
N LEU A 90 -3.94 6.10 6.09
CA LEU A 90 -4.92 5.62 5.10
C LEU A 90 -5.49 6.74 4.23
N ALA A 91 -5.73 7.93 4.81
CA ALA A 91 -6.12 9.11 4.06
C ALA A 91 -5.03 9.52 3.05
N THR A 92 -3.75 9.36 3.40
CA THR A 92 -2.64 9.56 2.46
C THR A 92 -2.68 8.54 1.31
N VAL A 93 -3.04 7.28 1.58
CA VAL A 93 -3.20 6.26 0.53
C VAL A 93 -4.36 6.62 -0.41
N ASP A 94 -5.50 7.05 0.14
CA ASP A 94 -6.65 7.56 -0.63
C ASP A 94 -6.24 8.71 -1.56
N GLU A 95 -5.56 9.74 -1.03
CA GLU A 95 -5.06 10.87 -1.82
C GLU A 95 -4.18 10.40 -3.00
N LYS A 96 -3.23 9.49 -2.76
CA LYS A 96 -2.34 9.01 -3.82
C LYS A 96 -3.04 8.13 -4.85
N LEU A 97 -4.07 7.40 -4.48
CA LEU A 97 -4.90 6.66 -5.43
C LEU A 97 -5.75 7.59 -6.28
N SER A 98 -6.31 8.65 -5.68
CA SER A 98 -7.03 9.70 -6.41
C SER A 98 -6.12 10.47 -7.38
N GLU A 99 -4.90 10.82 -6.98
CA GLU A 99 -3.90 11.44 -7.86
C GLU A 99 -3.56 10.53 -9.05
N ALA A 100 -3.33 9.24 -8.79
CA ALA A 100 -3.05 8.27 -9.84
C ALA A 100 -4.25 8.05 -10.78
N ALA A 101 -5.48 8.10 -10.25
CA ALA A 101 -6.70 8.03 -11.06
C ALA A 101 -6.84 9.25 -11.98
N ALA A 102 -6.59 10.44 -11.44
CA ALA A 102 -6.56 11.67 -12.22
C ALA A 102 -5.48 11.62 -13.31
N PHE A 103 -4.28 11.12 -12.99
CA PHE A 103 -3.22 10.87 -13.97
C PHE A 103 -3.70 9.91 -15.06
N ALA A 104 -4.33 8.79 -14.68
CA ALA A 104 -4.84 7.82 -15.64
C ALA A 104 -5.80 8.45 -16.65
N GLY A 105 -6.72 9.32 -16.19
CA GLY A 105 -7.64 10.06 -17.06
C GLY A 105 -6.98 11.05 -18.03
N THR A 106 -5.69 11.37 -17.84
CA THR A 106 -4.93 12.26 -18.74
C THR A 106 -4.05 11.52 -19.75
N ILE A 107 -3.96 10.19 -19.65
CA ILE A 107 -3.08 9.41 -20.53
C ILE A 107 -3.56 9.54 -21.98
N PRO A 108 -2.68 9.96 -22.91
CA PRO A 108 -3.07 10.13 -24.30
C PRO A 108 -3.35 8.78 -24.96
N ILE A 109 -4.35 8.79 -25.85
CA ILE A 109 -4.65 7.70 -26.76
C ILE A 109 -4.14 8.11 -28.14
N ASN A 110 -3.32 7.26 -28.75
CA ASN A 110 -2.76 7.52 -30.07
C ASN A 110 -3.80 7.31 -31.18
N ALA A 111 -3.42 7.60 -32.43
CA ALA A 111 -4.32 7.50 -33.57
C ALA A 111 -4.82 6.07 -33.85
N ASP A 112 -4.10 5.05 -33.38
CA ASP A 112 -4.42 3.63 -33.51
C ASP A 112 -5.32 3.13 -32.36
N GLY A 113 -5.69 4.02 -31.42
CA GLY A 113 -6.50 3.68 -30.26
C GLY A 113 -5.72 3.03 -29.11
N GLU A 114 -4.40 3.04 -29.18
CA GLU A 114 -3.52 2.50 -28.15
C GLU A 114 -3.18 3.56 -27.10
N VAL A 115 -3.05 3.11 -25.86
CA VAL A 115 -2.68 3.95 -24.72
C VAL A 115 -1.16 4.13 -24.74
N GLU A 116 -0.70 5.39 -24.76
CA GLU A 116 0.72 5.74 -24.69
C GLU A 116 1.02 6.48 -23.38
N PRO A 117 1.16 5.76 -22.26
CA PRO A 117 1.50 6.41 -21.00
C PRO A 117 2.97 6.80 -20.97
N ASP A 118 3.26 7.91 -20.29
CA ASP A 118 4.63 8.28 -19.95
C ASP A 118 5.16 7.27 -18.90
N PRO A 119 6.21 6.49 -19.23
CA PRO A 119 6.72 5.45 -18.35
C PRO A 119 7.35 6.01 -17.07
N ASP A 120 7.94 7.21 -17.12
CA ASP A 120 8.54 7.84 -15.95
C ASP A 120 7.43 8.37 -15.03
N ALA A 121 6.41 9.01 -15.60
CA ALA A 121 5.25 9.46 -14.82
C ALA A 121 4.48 8.29 -14.17
N LEU A 122 4.30 7.17 -14.90
CA LEU A 122 3.73 5.95 -14.34
C LEU A 122 4.54 5.41 -13.16
N ALA A 123 5.87 5.38 -13.28
CA ALA A 123 6.76 4.91 -12.22
C ALA A 123 6.67 5.81 -10.98
N GLU A 124 6.54 7.13 -11.15
CA GLU A 124 6.33 8.08 -10.06
C GLU A 124 5.00 7.83 -9.32
N GLN A 125 3.91 7.55 -10.05
CA GLN A 125 2.62 7.20 -9.43
C GLN A 125 2.73 5.89 -8.63
N GLN A 126 3.36 4.87 -9.20
CA GLN A 126 3.57 3.59 -8.52
C GLN A 126 4.43 3.75 -7.25
N ALA A 127 5.51 4.53 -7.33
CA ALA A 127 6.38 4.82 -6.18
C ALA A 127 5.64 5.58 -5.08
N SER A 128 4.83 6.58 -5.45
CA SER A 128 4.05 7.39 -4.50
C SER A 128 3.01 6.56 -3.75
N ILE A 129 2.28 5.69 -4.45
CA ILE A 129 1.34 4.74 -3.83
C ILE A 129 2.09 3.78 -2.89
N GLN A 130 3.23 3.26 -3.32
CA GLN A 130 4.03 2.34 -2.51
C GLN A 130 4.53 3.02 -1.22
N GLU A 131 5.02 4.25 -1.31
CA GLU A 131 5.45 5.04 -0.15
C GLU A 131 4.29 5.27 0.84
N ALA A 132 3.11 5.63 0.34
CA ALA A 132 1.92 5.81 1.18
C ALA A 132 1.53 4.51 1.90
N VAL A 133 1.54 3.38 1.20
CA VAL A 133 1.27 2.06 1.79
C VAL A 133 2.32 1.69 2.85
N ASP A 134 3.59 2.03 2.63
CA ASP A 134 4.66 1.75 3.59
C ASP A 134 4.55 2.64 4.84
N LYS A 135 4.05 3.87 4.73
CA LYS A 135 3.68 4.70 5.90
C LYS A 135 2.62 4.01 6.75
N VAL A 136 1.58 3.44 6.14
CA VAL A 136 0.57 2.68 6.89
C VAL A 136 1.18 1.47 7.60
N LYS A 137 2.08 0.74 6.95
CA LYS A 137 2.80 -0.36 7.60
C LYS A 137 3.64 0.10 8.78
N ALA A 138 4.32 1.24 8.67
CA ALA A 138 5.13 1.79 9.74
C ALA A 138 4.28 2.11 10.98
N VAL A 139 3.17 2.85 10.82
CA VAL A 139 2.25 3.14 11.95
C VAL A 139 1.59 1.88 12.51
N CYS A 140 1.46 0.82 11.71
CA CYS A 140 0.97 -0.48 12.17
C CYS A 140 2.00 -1.34 12.94
N VAL A 141 3.29 -0.99 12.90
CA VAL A 141 4.38 -1.74 13.56
C VAL A 141 4.98 -0.94 14.72
N GLU A 142 4.92 0.39 14.68
CA GLU A 142 5.42 1.23 15.76
C GLU A 142 4.41 1.36 16.91
N PRO A 143 4.81 1.14 18.17
CA PRO A 143 3.97 1.50 19.30
C PRO A 143 3.87 3.02 19.33
N THR A 144 2.67 3.56 19.08
CA THR A 144 2.35 4.98 19.24
C THR A 144 2.76 5.40 20.66
N GLU A 145 3.84 6.18 20.78
CA GLU A 145 4.23 6.75 22.07
C GLU A 145 3.05 7.59 22.60
N PRO A 146 2.49 7.30 23.78
CA PRO A 146 1.53 8.20 24.37
C PRO A 146 2.27 9.52 24.63
N ALA A 147 1.80 10.60 23.98
CA ALA A 147 2.26 11.95 24.26
C ALA A 147 2.30 12.15 25.79
N GLY A 148 3.52 12.29 26.31
CA GLY A 148 3.80 12.35 27.74
C GLY A 148 3.07 13.49 28.43
N TYR A 149 2.64 13.18 29.66
CA TYR A 149 1.97 14.00 30.67
C TYR A 149 2.47 15.44 30.84
#